data_AF-A0A7W0Y389-F1
#
_entry.id   AF-A0A7W0Y389-F1
#
_cell.length_a   1.000
_cell.length_b   1.000
_cell.length_c   1.000
_cell.angle_alpha   90.00
_cell.angle_beta   90.00
_cell.angle_gamma   90.00
#
_symmetry.space_group_name_H-M   'P 1'
#
loop_
_entity.id
_entity.type
_entity.pdbx_description
1 polymer ?
#
loop_
_entity_poly.entity_id
_entity_poly.type
_entity_poly.pdbx_seq_one_letter_code
_entity_poly.pdbx_strand_id
1 'polypeptide(L)' 'MPLAWEHTGDGEVPYRTTVNGRTYTMRVNDFPAEPLYTLLVDGTTEVEHLDDWPAAWTKAAVPAALVDLAEKTKTN' A
#
# COMPACT_ATOMS: atom_id res chain seq x y z
N MET A 1 5.11 15.17 11.26
CA MET A 1 4.10 14.15 11.64
C MET A 1 4.21 13.02 10.63
N PRO A 2 4.27 11.75 11.05
CA PRO A 2 4.29 10.64 10.10
C PRO A 2 2.96 10.57 9.35
N LEU A 3 3.01 10.17 8.07
CA LEU A 3 1.80 9.86 7.31
C LEU A 3 1.21 8.56 7.85
N ALA A 4 -0.04 8.61 8.32
CA ALA A 4 -0.78 7.43 8.76
C ALA A 4 -1.46 6.78 7.55
N TRP A 5 -1.09 5.53 7.28
CA TRP A 5 -1.70 4.74 6.21
C TRP A 5 -2.74 3.81 6.80
N GLU A 6 -3.77 3.49 6.02
CA GLU A 6 -4.81 2.51 6.31
C GLU A 6 -4.71 1.37 5.32
N HIS A 7 -4.96 0.14 5.78
CA HIS A 7 -4.99 -1.02 4.90
C HIS A 7 -6.36 -1.12 4.22
N THR A 8 -6.37 -1.24 2.88
CA THR A 8 -7.61 -1.32 2.10
C THR A 8 -8.16 -2.74 2.03
N GLY A 9 -7.28 -3.74 2.14
CA GLY A 9 -7.59 -5.16 1.92
C GLY A 9 -7.52 -5.59 0.45
N ASP A 10 -7.14 -4.68 -0.44
CA ASP A 10 -6.83 -4.96 -1.83
C ASP A 10 -5.36 -5.38 -1.97
N GLY A 11 -5.07 -6.43 -2.74
CA GLY A 11 -3.70 -6.86 -2.99
C GLY A 11 -2.95 -5.95 -3.96
N GLU A 12 -3.66 -5.30 -4.88
CA GLU A 12 -3.08 -4.38 -5.87
C GLU A 12 -2.84 -3.00 -5.26
N VAL A 13 -3.78 -2.52 -4.42
CA VAL A 13 -3.69 -1.23 -3.73
C VAL A 13 -3.78 -1.34 -2.21
N PRO A 14 -2.82 -1.99 -1.53
CA PRO A 14 -2.96 -2.39 -0.13
C PRO A 14 -3.06 -1.24 0.87
N TYR A 15 -2.54 -0.05 0.54
CA TYR A 15 -2.51 1.07 1.46
C TYR A 15 -3.19 2.31 0.89
N ARG A 16 -3.89 3.04 1.75
CA ARG A 16 -4.53 4.32 1.43
C ARG A 16 -4.33 5.31 2.57
N THR A 17 -4.26 6.60 2.25
CA THR A 17 -4.30 7.67 3.24
C THR A 17 -4.96 8.92 2.63
N THR A 18 -5.47 9.81 3.48
CA THR A 18 -6.04 11.09 3.04
C THR A 18 -5.25 12.22 3.65
N VAL A 19 -4.66 13.05 2.80
CA VAL A 19 -3.82 14.19 3.20
C VAL A 19 -4.32 15.43 2.49
N ASN A 20 -4.65 16.48 3.23
CA ASN A 20 -5.16 17.74 2.68
C ASN A 20 -6.35 17.57 1.72
N GLY A 21 -7.25 16.62 2.00
CA GLY A 21 -8.43 16.34 1.18
C GLY A 21 -8.17 15.55 -0.11
N ARG A 22 -6.92 15.12 -0.36
CA ARG A 22 -6.57 14.24 -1.47
C ARG A 22 -6.37 12.82 -0.97
N THR A 23 -6.77 11.86 -1.79
CA THR A 23 -6.58 10.44 -1.47
C THR A 23 -5.31 9.94 -2.11
N TYR A 24 -4.42 9.38 -1.30
CA TYR A 24 -3.19 8.74 -1.75
C TYR A 24 -3.35 7.24 -1.59
N THR A 25 -3.02 6.47 -2.62
CA THR A 25 -3.05 5.00 -2.60
C THR A 25 -1.71 4.45 -3.04
N MET A 26 -1.29 3.36 -2.42
CA MET A 26 -0.07 2.65 -2.78
C MET A 26 -0.43 1.47 -3.67
N ARG A 27 -0.02 1.50 -4.95
CA ARG A 27 -0.12 0.35 -5.86
C ARG A 27 1.12 -0.52 -5.71
N VAL A 28 0.94 -1.83 -5.63
CA VAL A 28 2.03 -2.83 -5.74
C VAL A 28 2.18 -3.17 -7.21
N ASN A 29 3.38 -3.00 -7.77
CA ASN A 29 3.64 -3.36 -9.16
C ASN A 29 4.35 -4.71 -9.27
N ASP A 30 4.56 -5.16 -10.50
CA ASP A 30 5.25 -6.41 -10.80
C ASP A 30 6.78 -6.23 -10.71
N PHE A 31 7.33 -6.35 -9.51
CA PHE A 31 8.77 -6.26 -9.25
C PHE A 31 9.48 -7.58 -9.64
N PRO A 32 10.62 -7.55 -10.35
CA PRO A 32 11.50 -6.39 -10.62
C PRO A 32 11.30 -5.74 -12.00
N ALA A 33 10.26 -6.11 -12.76
CA ALA A 33 10.00 -5.49 -14.06
C ALA A 33 9.63 -4.01 -13.91
N GLU A 34 8.94 -3.67 -12.82
CA GLU A 34 8.54 -2.31 -12.43
C GLU A 34 9.00 -1.98 -11.00
N PRO A 35 9.05 -0.68 -10.60
CA PRO A 35 9.34 -0.27 -9.24
C PRO A 35 8.38 -0.92 -8.24
N LEU A 36 8.84 -1.28 -7.03
CA LEU A 36 8.06 -2.08 -6.09
C LEU A 36 6.67 -1.49 -5.78
N TYR A 37 6.61 -0.18 -5.57
CA TYR A 37 5.36 0.54 -5.36
C TYR A 37 5.23 1.77 -6.25
N THR A 38 3.99 2.12 -6.58
CA THR A 38 3.64 3.41 -7.18
C THR A 38 2.65 4.16 -6.28
N LEU A 39 2.99 5.39 -5.94
CA LEU A 39 2.11 6.32 -5.24
C LEU A 39 1.13 6.94 -6.24
N LEU A 40 -0.15 6.66 -6.05
CA LEU A 40 -1.25 7.23 -6.82
C LEU A 40 -1.98 8.30 -6.00
N VAL A 41 -2.40 9.38 -6.65
CA VAL A 41 -3.30 10.40 -6.11
C VAL A 41 -4.64 10.33 -6.82
N ASP A 42 -5.70 10.38 -6.01
CA ASP A 42 -7.10 10.31 -6.43
C ASP A 42 -7.37 9.10 -7.36
N GLY A 43 -6.66 7.99 -7.05
CA GLY A 43 -6.80 6.68 -7.71
C GLY A 43 -6.26 6.58 -9.14
N THR A 44 -5.71 7.65 -9.70
CA THR A 44 -5.38 7.68 -11.15
C THR A 44 -4.06 8.36 -11.47
N THR A 45 -3.62 9.32 -10.68
CA THR A 45 -2.42 10.11 -10.99
C THR A 45 -1.20 9.51 -10.31
N GLU A 46 -0.26 8.97 -11.08
CA GLU A 46 1.04 8.52 -10.56
C GLU A 46 1.88 9.74 -10.18
N VAL A 47 2.32 9.79 -8.92
CA VAL A 47 3.10 10.91 -8.38
C VAL A 47 4.55 10.51 -8.12
N GLU A 48 4.77 9.27 -7.66
CA GLU A 48 6.09 8.81 -7.29
C GLU A 48 6.19 7.29 -7.39
N HIS A 49 7.39 6.79 -7.68
CA HIS A 49 7.72 5.38 -7.66
C HIS A 49 8.68 5.10 -6.51
N LEU A 50 8.45 4.00 -5.82
CA LEU A 50 9.18 3.66 -4.60
C LEU A 50 9.71 2.24 -4.72
N ASP A 51 11.02 2.10 -4.59
CA ASP A 51 11.66 0.78 -4.51
C ASP A 51 11.60 0.18 -3.10
N ASP A 52 11.33 1.03 -2.10
CA ASP A 52 11.14 0.63 -0.70
C ASP A 52 10.18 1.57 0.02
N TRP A 53 9.67 1.14 1.18
CA TRP A 53 8.77 1.94 2.00
C TRP A 53 9.52 3.06 2.75
N PRO A 54 9.14 4.33 2.58
CA PRO A 54 9.80 5.44 3.26
C PRO A 54 9.75 5.31 4.79
N ALA A 55 10.90 5.47 5.46
CA ALA A 55 11.00 5.39 6.92
C ALA A 55 10.17 6.46 7.65
N ALA A 56 9.85 7.57 6.97
CA ALA A 56 9.01 8.64 7.50
C ALA A 56 7.50 8.27 7.53
N TRP A 57 7.10 7.14 6.94
CA TRP A 57 5.72 6.71 6.84
C TRP A 57 5.42 5.55 7.78
N THR A 58 4.30 5.63 8.50
CA THR A 58 3.87 4.55 9.39
C THR A 58 2.93 3.62 8.64
N LYS A 59 3.37 2.38 8.36
CA LYS A 59 2.49 1.33 7.83
C LYS A 59 1.39 1.06 8.85
N ALA A 60 0.13 1.06 8.43
CA ALA A 60 -0.90 0.42 9.22
C ALA A 60 -0.53 -1.05 9.42
N ALA A 61 -0.73 -1.55 10.64
CA ALA A 61 -0.70 -2.98 10.86
C ALA A 61 -1.73 -3.64 9.92
N VAL A 62 -1.31 -4.70 9.23
CA VAL A 62 -2.24 -5.51 8.44
C VAL A 62 -3.36 -5.99 9.37
N PRO A 63 -4.64 -5.77 9.04
CA PRO A 63 -5.75 -6.30 9.82
C PRO A 63 -5.56 -7.80 10.02
N ALA A 64 -5.67 -8.28 11.27
CA ALA A 64 -5.43 -9.69 11.61
C ALA A 64 -6.22 -10.67 10.73
N ALA A 65 -7.42 -10.27 10.30
CA ALA A 65 -8.25 -11.07 9.39
C ALA A 65 -7.61 -11.35 8.01
N LEU A 66 -6.77 -10.44 7.49
CA LEU A 66 -6.04 -10.64 6.24
C LEU A 66 -4.77 -11.48 6.45
N VAL A 67 -4.16 -11.38 7.63
CA VAL A 67 -3.05 -12.26 8.03
C VAL A 67 -3.52 -13.72 8.08
N ASP A 68 -4.67 -13.97 8.71
CA ASP A 68 -5.28 -15.30 8.79
C ASP A 68 -5.62 -15.89 7.40
N LEU A 69 -6.01 -15.04 6.43
CA LEU A 69 -6.34 -15.48 5.07
C LEU A 69 -5.07 -15.81 4.25
N ALA A 70 -4.00 -15.02 4.41
CA ALA A 70 -2.70 -15.25 3.77
C ALA A 70 -2.00 -16.50 4.34
N GLU A 71 -2.18 -16.79 5.62
CA GLU A 71 -1.66 -18.02 6.24
C GLU A 71 -2.43 -19.27 5.78
N LYS A 72 -3.76 -19.17 5.64
CA LYS A 72 -4.59 -20.30 5.16
C LYS A 72 -4.32 -20.69 3.71
N THR A 73 -3.77 -19.80 2.89
CA THR A 73 -3.45 -20.10 1.48
C THR A 73 -2.08 -20.78 1.28
N LYS A 74 -1.22 -20.86 2.32
CA LYS A 74 0.07 -21.58 2.26
C LYS A 74 -0.03 -23.08 2.55
N THR A 75 -1.22 -23.62 2.78
CA THR A 75 -1.44 -25.06 3.04
C THR A 75 -2.52 -25.59 2.10
N ASN A 76 -2.20 -25.75 0.82
CA ASN A 76 -2.91 -26.68 -0.06
C ASN A 76 -1.99 -27.19 -1.16
#